data_AF-A0A5Q8C9N5-F1
#
_entry.id   AF-A0A5Q8C9N5-F1
#
_cell.length_a   1.000
_cell.length_b   1.000
_cell.length_c   1.000
_cell.angle_alpha   90.00
_cell.angle_beta   90.00
_cell.angle_gamma   90.00
#
_symmetry.space_group_name_H-M   'P 1'
#
loop_
_entity.id
_entity.type
_entity.pdbx_description
1 polymer ?
#
loop_
_entity_poly.entity_id
_entity_poly.type
_entity_poly.pdbx_seq_one_letter_code
_entity_poly.pdbx_strand_id
1 'polypeptide(L)'
;MRTILLAACLMLVAAEAQAVSRYDPTRMSCDRVRATIARQGAVILRYQSTRVPGLPLYDRYVRDERFCNMGEVRARAYVPSADTKSCPVYICKRPDFDRHFRRRIFPRH
;
A
#
# COMPACT_ATOMS: atom_id res chain seq x y z
N MET A 1 15.26 -42.44 9.05
CA MET A 1 15.53 -41.78 7.74
C MET A 1 14.32 -40.99 7.22
N ARG A 2 13.09 -41.53 7.25
CA ARG A 2 11.88 -40.86 6.72
C ARG A 2 11.44 -39.60 7.48
N THR A 3 11.69 -39.54 8.78
CA THR A 3 11.32 -38.39 9.65
C THR A 3 12.22 -37.16 9.44
N ILE A 4 13.49 -37.38 9.06
CA ILE A 4 14.45 -36.31 8.78
C ILE A 4 14.09 -35.59 7.47
N LEU A 5 13.62 -36.34 6.47
CA LEU A 5 13.15 -35.79 5.19
C LEU A 5 11.90 -34.90 5.36
N LEU A 6 10.98 -35.29 6.25
CA LEU A 6 9.77 -34.50 6.55
C LEU A 6 10.11 -33.19 7.28
N ALA A 7 11.07 -33.23 8.21
CA ALA A 7 11.53 -32.03 8.92
C ALA A 7 12.27 -31.04 8.00
N ALA A 8 13.00 -31.53 6.99
CA ALA A 8 13.67 -30.69 6.00
C ALA A 8 12.68 -29.96 5.06
N CYS A 9 11.56 -30.58 4.70
CA CYS A 9 10.53 -29.95 3.86
C CYS A 9 9.78 -28.80 4.56
N LEU A 10 9.62 -28.85 5.90
CA LEU A 10 8.90 -27.80 6.64
C LEU A 10 9.71 -26.50 6.81
N MET A 11 11.03 -26.52 6.63
CA MET A 11 11.88 -25.33 6.79
C MET A 11 11.86 -24.37 5.58
N LEU A 12 11.19 -24.71 4.48
CA LEU A 12 11.11 -23.85 3.28
C LEU A 12 10.05 -22.74 3.37
N VAL A 13 9.28 -22.61 4.45
CA VAL A 13 8.42 -21.44 4.66
C VAL A 13 9.25 -20.30 5.25
N ALA A 14 10.32 -19.91 4.55
CA ALA A 14 10.91 -18.60 4.77
C ALA A 14 9.92 -17.58 4.23
N ALA A 15 9.15 -16.95 5.11
CA ALA A 15 8.38 -15.77 4.73
C ALA A 15 9.38 -14.70 4.30
N GLU A 16 9.53 -14.54 2.99
CA GLU A 16 10.37 -13.50 2.38
C GLU A 16 10.11 -12.19 3.13
N ALA A 17 11.09 -11.70 3.89
CA ALA A 17 11.08 -10.34 4.39
C ALA A 17 11.30 -9.43 3.17
N GLN A 18 10.25 -9.26 2.36
CA GLN A 18 10.30 -8.52 1.13
C GLN A 18 10.82 -7.12 1.47
N ALA A 19 12.03 -6.81 1.00
CA ALA A 19 12.62 -5.49 1.15
C ALA A 19 11.70 -4.51 0.42
N VAL A 20 10.77 -3.89 1.15
CA VAL A 20 9.76 -3.04 0.53
C VAL A 20 10.48 -1.84 -0.07
N SER A 21 10.49 -1.78 -1.39
CA SER A 21 11.22 -0.76 -2.13
C SER A 21 10.60 0.60 -1.87
N ARG A 22 11.47 1.59 -1.63
CA ARG A 22 11.09 2.96 -1.28
C ARG A 22 11.38 3.87 -2.46
N TYR A 23 10.39 4.65 -2.88
CA TYR A 23 10.52 5.59 -3.98
C TYR A 23 10.00 6.97 -3.63
N ASP A 24 10.56 7.97 -4.28
CA ASP A 24 9.99 9.32 -4.32
C ASP A 24 9.14 9.45 -5.59
N PRO A 25 7.79 9.47 -5.48
CA PRO A 25 6.92 9.54 -6.65
C PRO A 25 7.07 10.87 -7.41
N THR A 26 7.56 11.94 -6.78
CA THR A 26 7.74 13.25 -7.43
C THR A 26 8.86 13.25 -8.46
N ARG A 27 9.72 12.21 -8.47
CA ARG A 27 10.81 12.01 -9.43
C ARG A 27 10.44 11.06 -10.58
N MET A 28 9.17 10.65 -10.66
CA MET A 28 8.67 9.72 -11.68
C MET A 28 7.40 10.29 -12.31
N SER A 29 7.14 9.99 -13.59
CA SER A 29 5.82 10.22 -14.18
C SER A 29 4.77 9.33 -13.51
N CYS A 30 3.50 9.73 -13.56
CA CYS A 30 2.41 8.94 -12.98
C CYS A 30 2.35 7.53 -13.56
N ASP A 31 2.56 7.38 -14.87
CA ASP A 31 2.66 6.07 -15.52
C ASP A 31 3.78 5.23 -14.91
N ARG A 32 4.94 5.85 -14.67
CA ARG A 32 6.09 5.17 -14.10
C ARG A 32 5.86 4.78 -12.63
N VAL A 33 5.18 5.62 -11.85
CA VAL A 33 4.74 5.32 -10.47
C VAL A 33 3.83 4.09 -10.47
N ARG A 34 2.77 4.10 -11.29
CA ARG A 34 1.82 2.99 -11.39
C ARG A 34 2.48 1.71 -11.88
N ALA A 35 3.36 1.81 -12.86
CA ALA A 35 4.13 0.66 -13.36
C ALA A 35 5.09 0.09 -12.30
N THR A 36 5.72 0.93 -11.46
CA THR A 36 6.52 0.47 -10.32
C THR A 36 5.67 -0.34 -9.35
N ILE A 37 4.52 0.20 -8.93
CA ILE A 37 3.57 -0.49 -8.04
C ILE A 37 3.09 -1.79 -8.68
N ALA A 38 2.74 -1.78 -9.96
CA ALA A 38 2.22 -2.95 -10.66
C ALA A 38 3.25 -4.10 -10.77
N ARG A 39 4.52 -3.77 -10.99
CA ARG A 39 5.59 -4.76 -11.09
C ARG A 39 5.99 -5.35 -9.74
N GLN A 40 6.03 -4.53 -8.69
CA GLN A 40 6.48 -4.98 -7.36
C GLN A 40 5.34 -5.43 -6.44
N GLY A 41 4.10 -5.14 -6.81
CA GLY A 41 2.92 -5.51 -6.04
C GLY A 41 2.65 -4.57 -4.87
N ALA A 42 3.64 -4.32 -4.02
CA ALA A 42 3.57 -3.36 -2.93
C ALA A 42 4.87 -2.56 -2.81
N VAL A 43 4.75 -1.24 -2.66
CA VAL A 43 5.88 -0.33 -2.52
C VAL A 43 5.60 0.73 -1.48
N ILE A 44 6.66 1.36 -1.01
CA ILE A 44 6.57 2.54 -0.18
C ILE A 44 6.81 3.77 -1.05
N LEU A 45 5.93 4.76 -0.95
CA LEU A 45 6.18 6.07 -1.51
C LEU A 45 6.44 7.07 -0.37
N ARG A 46 7.52 7.83 -0.48
CA ARG A 46 7.89 8.91 0.45
C ARG A 46 7.99 10.22 -0.31
N TYR A 47 7.21 11.22 0.09
CA TYR A 47 7.18 12.55 -0.56
C TYR A 47 6.77 13.62 0.43
N GLN A 48 7.01 14.89 0.12
CA GLN A 48 6.57 15.99 0.98
C GLN A 48 5.08 16.30 0.77
N SER A 49 4.38 16.63 1.85
CA SER A 49 3.00 17.09 1.78
C SER A 49 2.92 18.38 0.96
N THR A 50 2.01 18.41 -0.01
CA THR A 50 1.68 19.63 -0.77
C THR A 50 0.79 20.59 0.01
N ARG A 51 0.23 20.15 1.15
CA ARG A 51 -0.70 20.91 1.99
C ARG A 51 -0.08 21.44 3.27
N VAL A 52 0.92 20.75 3.81
CA VAL A 52 1.57 21.09 5.08
C VAL A 52 3.08 21.16 4.85
N PRO A 53 3.68 22.35 4.77
CA PRO A 53 5.11 22.51 4.55
C PRO A 53 5.95 21.75 5.58
N GLY A 54 6.99 21.05 5.12
CA GLY A 54 7.90 20.30 5.98
C GLY A 54 7.35 18.98 6.54
N LEU A 55 6.11 18.59 6.22
CA LEU A 55 5.55 17.30 6.62
C LEU A 55 5.88 16.21 5.59
N PRO A 56 6.80 15.28 5.88
CA PRO A 56 7.01 14.11 5.02
C PRO A 56 5.81 13.17 5.14
N LEU A 57 5.24 12.82 3.99
CA LEU A 57 4.27 11.75 3.84
C LEU A 57 4.97 10.47 3.43
N TYR A 58 4.48 9.37 3.99
CA TYR A 58 4.99 8.04 3.76
C TYR A 58 3.83 7.06 3.90
N ASP A 59 3.59 6.26 2.87
CA ASP A 59 2.53 5.23 2.93
C ASP A 59 2.90 4.03 2.03
N ARG A 60 2.22 2.91 2.26
CA ARG A 60 2.34 1.68 1.47
C ARG A 60 1.26 1.65 0.39
N TYR A 61 1.72 1.61 -0.86
CA TYR A 61 0.86 1.57 -2.03
C TYR A 61 0.90 0.19 -2.66
N VAL A 62 -0.27 -0.31 -3.05
CA VAL A 62 -0.46 -1.68 -3.50
C VAL A 62 -1.08 -1.74 -4.89
N ARG A 63 -0.79 -2.81 -5.63
CA ARG A 63 -1.39 -3.11 -6.93
C ARG A 63 -2.84 -3.53 -6.77
N ASP A 64 -3.08 -4.52 -5.93
CA ASP A 64 -4.36 -5.19 -5.76
C ASP A 64 -4.56 -5.67 -4.31
N GLU A 65 -5.76 -6.13 -3.99
CA GLU A 65 -6.17 -6.49 -2.62
C GLU A 65 -5.40 -7.67 -2.03
N ARG A 66 -4.76 -8.52 -2.85
CA ARG A 66 -3.93 -9.64 -2.35
C ARG A 66 -2.70 -9.17 -1.59
N PHE A 67 -2.33 -7.89 -1.72
CA PHE A 67 -1.26 -7.24 -0.97
C PHE A 67 -1.76 -6.52 0.27
N CYS A 68 -3.05 -6.61 0.60
CA CYS A 68 -3.62 -6.11 1.84
C CYS A 68 -3.62 -7.19 2.91
N ASN A 69 -3.53 -6.78 4.17
CA ASN A 69 -3.60 -7.72 5.29
C ASN A 69 -5.04 -8.23 5.46
N MET A 70 -5.19 -9.33 6.19
CA MET A 70 -6.51 -9.85 6.52
C MET A 70 -7.36 -8.77 7.22
N GLY A 71 -8.57 -8.54 6.71
CA GLY A 71 -9.49 -7.51 7.20
C GLY A 71 -9.26 -6.11 6.63
N GLU A 72 -8.24 -5.89 5.79
CA GLU A 72 -8.08 -4.66 5.02
C GLU A 72 -8.68 -4.80 3.62
N VAL A 73 -9.14 -3.69 3.06
CA VAL A 73 -9.64 -3.59 1.68
C VAL A 73 -8.80 -2.61 0.89
N ARG A 74 -8.75 -2.79 -0.44
CA ARG A 74 -8.05 -1.86 -1.32
C ARG A 74 -8.85 -0.57 -1.51
N ALA A 75 -8.27 0.56 -1.12
CA ALA A 75 -8.88 1.89 -1.24
C ALA A 75 -8.09 2.78 -2.22
N ARG A 76 -8.80 3.63 -2.97
CA ARG A 76 -8.17 4.61 -3.85
C ARG A 76 -7.46 5.69 -3.03
N ALA A 77 -6.27 6.07 -3.49
CA ALA A 77 -5.47 7.16 -2.97
C ALA A 77 -4.85 7.95 -4.14
N TYR A 78 -4.18 9.05 -3.80
CA TYR A 78 -3.53 9.91 -4.79
C TYR A 78 -2.18 10.40 -4.27
N VAL A 79 -1.21 10.45 -5.17
CA VAL A 79 0.14 10.95 -4.89
C VAL A 79 0.54 12.00 -5.93
N PRO A 80 1.38 12.98 -5.58
CA PRO A 80 2.03 13.81 -6.57
C PRO A 80 3.04 12.99 -7.36
N SER A 81 3.25 13.38 -8.61
CA SER A 81 4.24 12.83 -9.54
C SER A 81 4.87 13.97 -10.34
N ALA A 82 5.90 13.68 -11.12
CA ALA A 82 6.62 14.69 -11.89
C ALA A 82 5.74 15.43 -12.92
N ASP A 83 4.73 14.75 -13.46
CA ASP A 83 3.85 15.22 -14.54
C ASP A 83 2.41 15.53 -14.09
N THR A 84 1.95 14.99 -12.96
CA THR A 84 0.62 15.30 -12.39
C THR A 84 0.64 15.42 -10.88
N LYS A 85 -0.17 16.35 -10.37
CA LYS A 85 -0.34 16.59 -8.93
C LYS A 85 -1.19 15.52 -8.22
N SER A 86 -1.94 14.70 -8.97
CA SER A 86 -2.90 13.74 -8.43
C SER A 86 -2.91 12.43 -9.22
N CYS A 87 -1.80 11.69 -9.15
CA CYS A 87 -1.69 10.38 -9.77
C CYS A 87 -2.53 9.34 -8.99
N PRO A 88 -3.46 8.61 -9.64
CA PRO A 88 -4.30 7.62 -8.97
C PRO A 88 -3.51 6.35 -8.63
N VAL A 89 -3.59 5.95 -7.36
CA VAL A 89 -2.93 4.76 -6.80
C VAL A 89 -3.86 4.11 -5.77
N TYR A 90 -3.42 3.02 -5.14
CA TYR A 90 -4.20 2.31 -4.13
C TYR A 90 -3.38 2.06 -2.88
N ILE A 91 -4.06 2.06 -1.74
CA ILE A 91 -3.55 1.73 -0.41
C ILE A 91 -4.47 0.70 0.22
N CYS A 92 -3.99 0.01 1.25
CA CYS A 92 -4.81 -0.85 2.07
C CYS A 92 -5.41 -0.05 3.23
N LYS A 93 -6.69 -0.24 3.49
CA LYS A 93 -7.38 0.40 4.63
C LYS A 93 -8.26 -0.62 5.32
N ARG A 94 -8.24 -0.61 6.64
CA ARG A 94 -9.25 -1.33 7.41
C ARG A 94 -10.59 -0.60 7.26
N PRO A 95 -11.64 -1.26 6.77
CA PRO A 95 -12.96 -0.65 6.71
C PRO A 95 -13.43 -0.34 8.13
N ASP A 96 -13.73 0.93 8.39
CA ASP A 96 -14.28 1.38 9.66
C ASP A 96 -15.81 1.23 9.61
N PHE A 97 -16.30 0.12 10.15
CA PHE A 97 -17.73 -0.19 10.15
C PHE A 97 -18.51 0.71 11.14
N ASP A 98 -17.89 1.16 12.22
CA ASP A 98 -18.51 2.01 13.25
C ASP A 98 -18.87 3.41 12.73
N ARG A 99 -17.99 4.02 11.94
CA ARG A 99 -18.23 5.34 11.35
C ARG A 99 -19.34 5.31 10.30
N HIS A 100 -19.50 4.18 9.60
CA HIS A 100 -20.57 4.02 8.63
C HIS A 100 -21.94 3.92 9.31
N PHE A 101 -22.03 3.18 10.42
CA PHE A 101 -23.23 3.09 11.24
C PHE A 101 -23.58 4.46 11.87
N ARG A 102 -22.59 5.16 12.45
CA ARG A 102 -22.80 6.48 13.07
C ARG A 102 -23.27 7.54 12.08
N ARG A 103 -22.78 7.53 10.83
CA ARG A 103 -23.27 8.42 9.75
C ARG A 103 -24.69 8.10 9.30
N ARG A 104 -25.10 6.83 9.34
CA ARG A 104 -26.48 6.43 9.01
C ARG A 104 -27.47 6.82 10.11
N ILE A 105 -27.06 6.76 11.37
CA ILE A 105 -27.94 7.06 12.51
C ILE A 105 -27.98 8.56 12.83
N PHE A 106 -26.83 9.24 12.71
CA PHE A 106 -26.71 10.68 12.95
C PHE A 106 -26.12 11.36 11.70
N PRO A 107 -26.92 11.53 10.63
CA PRO A 107 -26.51 12.35 9.51
C PRO A 107 -26.26 13.78 10.03
N ARG A 108 -25.05 14.30 9.81
CA ARG A 108 -24.76 15.71 10.11
C ARG A 108 -25.45 16.54 9.04
N HIS A 109 -26.44 17.33 9.45
CA HIS A 109 -27.04 18.41 8.65
C HIS A 109 -26.07 19.58 8.53
#